data_AF-A0A401RRK9-F1
#
_entry.id   AF-A0A401RRK9-F1
#
_cell.length_a   1.000
_cell.length_b   1.000
_cell.length_c   1.000
_cell.angle_alpha   90.00
_cell.angle_beta   90.00
_cell.angle_gamma   90.00
#
_symmetry.space_group_name_H-M   'P 1'
#
loop_
_entity.id
_entity.type
_entity.pdbx_description
1 polymer ?
#
loop_
_entity_poly.entity_id
_entity_poly.type
_entity_poly.pdbx_seq_one_letter_code
_entity_poly.pdbx_strand_id
1 'polypeptide(L)'
;MQNMLIRLMLAQAQECAFEKMVLPGIHNQFFNLLRVAQEAAKVSDVYSTVHQSITQAPIKEHVPLAWSYTVQVKLEHYRALAHYFVAVAMLDHQLNSQDDTDQQEMLLYQLYDAMPDGLAPLSILRSKEERKRVGKAHLRKAIIGHEEAMRVQNLCKSLKKIEILQEILRVSHKRSLTKYSEHEQEDDFDMLNAPNIIGNQTRPADKTGWQRVAG
;
A
#
# COMPACT_ATOMS: atom_id res chain seq x y z
N MET A 1 14.67 19.02 15.29
CA MET A 1 15.60 18.07 14.62
C MET A 1 15.50 16.66 15.20
N GLN A 2 15.74 16.45 16.51
CA GLN A 2 15.71 15.13 17.15
C GLN A 2 14.45 14.30 16.84
N ASN A 3 13.26 14.89 17.02
CA ASN A 3 11.99 14.20 16.72
C ASN A 3 11.87 13.73 15.25
N MET A 4 12.43 14.49 14.30
CA MET A 4 12.41 14.09 12.88
C MET A 4 13.33 12.89 12.63
N LEU A 5 14.53 12.88 13.22
CA LEU A 5 15.45 11.75 13.12
C LEU A 5 14.87 10.48 13.75
N ILE A 6 14.21 10.60 14.91
CA ILE A 6 13.51 9.46 15.54
C ILE A 6 12.45 8.91 14.59
N ARG A 7 11.62 9.77 13.97
CA ARG A 7 10.61 9.34 13.00
C ARG A 7 11.24 8.67 11.77
N LEU A 8 12.36 9.19 11.27
CA LEU A 8 13.08 8.60 10.14
C LEU A 8 13.60 7.19 10.48
N MET A 9 14.19 7.01 11.66
CA MET A 9 14.66 5.70 12.13
C MET A 9 13.50 4.70 12.28
N LEU A 10 12.36 5.14 12.82
CA LEU A 10 11.16 4.31 12.93
C LEU A 10 10.61 3.93 11.54
N ALA A 11 10.64 4.86 10.57
CA ALA A 11 10.21 4.57 9.21
C ALA A 11 11.11 3.52 8.54
N GLN A 12 12.44 3.63 8.70
CA GLN A 12 13.38 2.62 8.20
C GLN A 12 13.23 1.26 8.90
N ALA A 13 12.96 1.24 10.21
CA ALA A 13 12.67 -0.01 10.92
C ALA A 13 11.39 -0.69 10.39
N GLN A 14 10.36 0.11 10.08
CA GLN A 14 9.12 -0.36 9.49
C GLN A 14 9.31 -0.85 8.05
N GLU A 15 10.19 -0.22 7.28
CA GLU A 15 10.64 -0.69 5.96
C GLU A 15 11.32 -2.05 6.06
N CYS A 16 12.26 -2.24 7.00
CA CYS A 16 12.91 -3.54 7.23
C CYS A 16 11.91 -4.64 7.63
N ALA A 17 10.86 -4.30 8.38
CA ALA A 17 9.80 -5.24 8.74
C ALA A 17 9.01 -5.70 7.51
N PHE A 18 8.70 -4.77 6.60
CA PHE A 18 8.09 -5.09 5.30
C PHE A 18 9.02 -5.97 4.46
N GLU A 19 10.29 -5.61 4.31
CA GLU A 19 11.27 -6.38 3.53
C GLU A 19 11.38 -7.81 4.04
N LYS A 20 11.45 -7.99 5.36
CA LYS A 20 11.45 -9.31 6.01
C LYS A 20 10.18 -10.11 5.70
N MET A 21 9.02 -9.47 5.61
CA MET A 21 7.75 -10.12 5.28
C MET A 21 7.74 -10.65 3.84
N VAL A 22 8.32 -9.91 2.90
CA VAL A 22 8.30 -10.26 1.47
C VAL A 22 9.49 -11.11 1.02
N LEU A 23 10.58 -11.15 1.81
CA LEU A 23 11.81 -11.88 1.50
C LEU A 23 11.62 -13.36 1.14
N PRO A 24 10.74 -14.14 1.83
CA PRO A 24 10.51 -15.54 1.48
C PRO A 24 9.75 -15.75 0.15
N GLY A 25 9.30 -14.66 -0.48
CA GLY A 25 8.34 -14.69 -1.57
C GLY A 25 6.90 -14.47 -1.07
N ILE A 26 6.09 -13.83 -1.91
CA ILE A 26 4.69 -13.53 -1.62
C ILE A 26 3.83 -14.57 -2.31
N HIS A 27 3.11 -15.38 -1.53
CA HIS A 27 2.14 -16.32 -2.07
C HIS A 27 0.93 -15.57 -2.63
N ASN A 28 0.48 -15.94 -3.82
CA ASN A 28 -0.71 -15.35 -4.47
C ASN A 28 -2.01 -15.83 -3.81
N GLN A 29 -2.18 -15.51 -2.53
CA GLN A 29 -3.34 -15.83 -1.71
C GLN A 29 -3.90 -14.53 -1.15
N PHE A 30 -5.23 -14.39 -1.18
CA PHE A 30 -5.94 -13.18 -0.78
C PHE A 30 -5.46 -12.60 0.55
N PHE A 31 -5.42 -13.45 1.60
CA PHE A 31 -4.93 -13.08 2.93
C PHE A 31 -3.50 -12.52 2.92
N ASN A 32 -2.57 -13.20 2.27
CA ASN A 32 -1.16 -12.82 2.25
C ASN A 32 -0.97 -11.49 1.52
N LEU A 33 -1.66 -11.30 0.40
CA LEU A 33 -1.59 -10.07 -0.39
C LEU A 33 -2.16 -8.88 0.37
N LEU A 34 -3.30 -9.03 1.04
CA LEU A 34 -3.85 -7.95 1.87
C LEU A 34 -2.92 -7.59 3.03
N ARG A 35 -2.30 -8.57 3.67
CA ARG A 35 -1.31 -8.30 4.74
C ARG A 35 -0.09 -7.55 4.24
N VAL A 36 0.46 -7.95 3.09
CA VAL A 36 1.58 -7.24 2.48
C VAL A 36 1.16 -5.82 2.06
N ALA A 37 -0.06 -5.65 1.54
CA ALA A 37 -0.58 -4.34 1.18
C ALA A 37 -0.70 -3.41 2.39
N GLN A 38 -1.24 -3.90 3.50
CA GLN A 38 -1.35 -3.13 4.74
C GLN A 38 0.03 -2.80 5.32
N GLU A 39 0.99 -3.71 5.25
CA GLU A 39 2.35 -3.43 5.71
C GLU A 39 3.02 -2.36 4.82
N ALA A 40 2.85 -2.42 3.50
CA ALA A 40 3.32 -1.38 2.58
C ALA A 40 2.65 -0.02 2.86
N ALA A 41 1.33 0.00 3.10
CA ALA A 41 0.61 1.22 3.46
C ALA A 41 1.18 1.83 4.75
N LYS A 42 1.47 1.00 5.75
CA LYS A 42 2.08 1.43 7.01
C LYS A 42 3.46 2.05 6.79
N VAL A 43 4.29 1.48 5.91
CA VAL A 43 5.59 2.07 5.52
C VAL A 43 5.40 3.45 4.87
N SER A 44 4.42 3.58 3.96
CA SER A 44 4.05 4.87 3.38
C SER A 44 3.64 5.90 4.44
N ASP A 45 2.81 5.52 5.42
CA ASP A 45 2.28 6.43 6.44
C ASP A 45 3.38 6.97 7.38
N VAL A 46 4.31 6.10 7.80
CA VAL A 46 5.45 6.54 8.61
C VAL A 46 6.37 7.46 7.81
N TYR A 47 6.62 7.19 6.52
CA TYR A 47 7.36 8.11 5.66
C TYR A 47 6.60 9.41 5.39
N SER A 48 5.27 9.40 5.37
CA SER A 48 4.44 10.63 5.25
C SER A 48 4.68 11.55 6.42
N THR A 49 4.69 10.98 7.63
CA THR A 49 4.96 11.73 8.85
C THR A 49 6.39 12.29 8.88
N VAL A 50 7.37 11.53 8.36
CA VAL A 50 8.75 12.02 8.19
C VAL A 50 8.79 13.14 7.17
N HIS A 51 8.12 12.99 6.02
CA HIS A 51 8.09 13.98 4.94
C HIS A 51 7.52 15.32 5.43
N GLN A 52 6.41 15.27 6.15
CA GLN A 52 5.79 16.44 6.78
C GLN A 52 6.74 17.13 7.76
N SER A 53 7.60 16.39 8.46
CA SER A 53 8.54 16.97 9.42
C SER A 53 9.81 17.52 8.75
N ILE A 54 10.37 16.79 7.78
CA ILE A 54 11.67 17.10 7.16
C ILE A 54 11.59 18.29 6.19
N THR A 55 10.40 18.61 5.70
CA THR A 55 10.15 19.72 4.76
C THR A 55 9.82 21.06 5.44
N GLN A 56 9.72 21.09 6.77
CA GLN A 56 9.38 22.29 7.55
C GLN A 56 10.63 22.99 8.09
N ALA A 57 10.58 24.32 8.23
CA ALA A 57 11.62 25.07 8.93
C ALA A 57 11.57 24.80 10.45
N PRO A 58 12.70 24.82 11.17
CA PRO A 58 14.05 25.00 10.65
C PRO A 58 14.66 23.71 10.07
N ILE A 59 13.98 22.56 10.17
CA ILE A 59 14.55 21.25 9.81
C ILE A 59 15.05 21.21 8.37
N LYS A 60 14.23 21.67 7.41
CA LYS A 60 14.56 21.69 5.97
C LYS A 60 15.87 22.41 5.65
N GLU A 61 16.24 23.41 6.47
CA GLU A 61 17.45 24.23 6.27
C GLU A 61 18.71 23.53 6.80
N HIS A 62 18.55 22.52 7.65
CA HIS A 62 19.65 21.85 8.35
C HIS A 62 19.89 20.41 7.88
N VAL A 63 19.14 19.93 6.89
CA VAL A 63 19.28 18.56 6.37
C VAL A 63 19.61 18.59 4.88
N PRO A 64 20.37 17.61 4.37
CA PRO A 64 20.61 17.49 2.94
C PRO A 64 19.30 17.36 2.18
N LEU A 65 19.15 18.14 1.10
CA LEU A 65 17.95 18.09 0.24
C LEU A 65 17.64 16.67 -0.25
N ALA A 66 18.65 15.86 -0.53
CA ALA A 66 18.49 14.47 -0.95
C ALA A 66 17.66 13.63 0.04
N TRP A 67 17.66 13.95 1.34
CA TRP A 67 16.89 13.21 2.34
C TRP A 67 15.39 13.42 2.15
N SER A 68 14.93 14.66 1.93
CA SER A 68 13.50 14.93 1.72
C SER A 68 12.99 14.24 0.45
N TYR A 69 13.78 14.28 -0.63
CA TYR A 69 13.45 13.56 -1.87
C TYR A 69 13.45 12.04 -1.68
N THR A 70 14.42 11.48 -0.95
CA THR A 70 14.45 10.03 -0.68
C THR A 70 13.22 9.59 0.09
N VAL A 71 12.86 10.34 1.12
CA VAL A 71 11.65 10.09 1.93
C VAL A 71 10.39 10.17 1.05
N GLN A 72 10.29 11.17 0.17
CA GLN A 72 9.14 11.31 -0.72
C GLN A 72 9.05 10.17 -1.75
N VAL A 73 10.18 9.76 -2.35
CA VAL A 73 10.21 8.61 -3.27
C VAL A 73 9.74 7.34 -2.57
N LYS A 74 10.24 7.08 -1.35
CA LYS A 74 9.82 5.89 -0.58
C LYS A 74 8.35 5.93 -0.23
N LEU A 75 7.83 7.07 0.22
CA LEU A 75 6.41 7.25 0.49
C LEU A 75 5.55 6.88 -0.73
N GLU A 76 5.85 7.44 -1.90
CA GLU A 76 5.03 7.18 -3.10
C GLU A 76 5.21 5.74 -3.59
N HIS A 77 6.42 5.19 -3.52
CA HIS A 77 6.69 3.80 -3.89
C HIS A 77 5.92 2.79 -3.03
N TYR A 78 5.95 2.94 -1.71
CA TYR A 78 5.26 2.03 -0.79
C TYR A 78 3.73 2.20 -0.84
N ARG A 79 3.24 3.43 -1.04
CA ARG A 79 1.81 3.66 -1.30
C ARG A 79 1.36 2.94 -2.57
N ALA A 80 2.13 3.08 -3.65
CA ALA A 80 1.84 2.42 -4.91
C ALA A 80 1.90 0.88 -4.78
N LEU A 81 2.86 0.33 -4.03
CA LEU A 81 2.92 -1.10 -3.72
C LEU A 81 1.68 -1.58 -2.95
N ALA A 82 1.21 -0.81 -1.96
CA ALA A 82 0.00 -1.16 -1.23
C ALA A 82 -1.19 -1.33 -2.19
N HIS A 83 -1.41 -0.35 -3.08
CA HIS A 83 -2.45 -0.44 -4.09
C HIS A 83 -2.23 -1.62 -5.06
N TYR A 84 -1.00 -1.86 -5.51
CA TYR A 84 -0.70 -3.00 -6.38
C TYR A 84 -1.09 -4.34 -5.73
N PHE A 85 -0.73 -4.57 -4.47
CA PHE A 85 -1.05 -5.84 -3.80
C PHE A 85 -2.54 -6.02 -3.54
N VAL A 86 -3.28 -4.95 -3.19
CA VAL A 86 -4.74 -5.01 -3.13
C VAL A 86 -5.34 -5.35 -4.49
N ALA A 87 -4.84 -4.72 -5.56
CA ALA A 87 -5.32 -5.02 -6.90
C ALA A 87 -5.12 -6.48 -7.28
N VAL A 88 -3.92 -7.04 -7.06
CA VAL A 88 -3.64 -8.46 -7.32
C VAL A 88 -4.56 -9.33 -6.47
N ALA A 89 -4.75 -9.00 -5.19
CA ALA A 89 -5.66 -9.73 -4.32
C ALA A 89 -7.09 -9.74 -4.87
N MET A 90 -7.60 -8.61 -5.36
CA MET A 90 -8.96 -8.55 -5.90
C MET A 90 -9.10 -9.30 -7.23
N LEU A 91 -8.15 -9.09 -8.14
CA LEU A 91 -8.21 -9.59 -9.52
C LEU A 91 -7.98 -11.09 -9.63
N ASP A 92 -7.06 -11.64 -8.82
CA ASP A 92 -6.71 -13.05 -8.86
C ASP A 92 -7.59 -13.90 -7.91
N HIS A 93 -8.38 -13.26 -7.04
CA HIS A 93 -9.17 -13.99 -6.06
C HIS A 93 -10.35 -14.76 -6.66
N GLN A 94 -10.35 -16.05 -6.35
CA GLN A 94 -11.42 -16.99 -6.64
C GLN A 94 -12.00 -17.43 -5.30
N LEU A 95 -13.31 -17.27 -5.12
CA LEU A 95 -14.01 -17.78 -3.95
C LEU A 95 -14.15 -19.31 -4.07
N ASN A 96 -13.59 -20.03 -3.10
CA ASN A 96 -13.75 -21.48 -2.99
C ASN A 96 -14.74 -21.82 -1.88
N SER A 97 -15.41 -22.96 -1.99
CA SER A 97 -16.35 -23.43 -0.96
C SER A 97 -15.70 -23.74 0.39
N GLN A 98 -14.36 -23.79 0.45
CA GLN A 98 -13.57 -24.03 1.65
C GLN A 98 -13.00 -22.73 2.24
N ASP A 99 -13.22 -21.59 1.59
CA ASP A 99 -12.71 -20.31 2.07
C ASP A 99 -13.52 -19.84 3.28
N ASP A 100 -12.82 -19.38 4.32
CA ASP A 100 -13.43 -18.67 5.43
C ASP A 100 -13.87 -17.27 4.97
N THR A 101 -15.09 -17.22 4.45
CA THR A 101 -15.67 -16.00 3.87
C THR A 101 -15.82 -14.90 4.92
N ASP A 102 -16.15 -15.26 6.16
CA ASP A 102 -16.30 -14.32 7.28
C ASP A 102 -14.96 -13.66 7.61
N GLN A 103 -13.87 -14.44 7.60
CA GLN A 103 -12.52 -13.92 7.78
C GLN A 103 -12.11 -12.99 6.63
N GLN A 104 -12.39 -13.36 5.38
CA GLN A 104 -12.08 -12.52 4.22
C GLN A 104 -12.86 -11.20 4.25
N GLU A 105 -14.13 -11.25 4.64
CA GLU A 105 -14.98 -10.07 4.80
C GLU A 105 -14.42 -9.12 5.84
N MET A 106 -14.05 -9.65 7.01
CA MET A 106 -13.44 -8.89 8.10
C MET A 106 -12.13 -8.21 7.66
N LEU A 107 -11.28 -8.93 6.94
CA LEU A 107 -10.01 -8.39 6.45
C LEU A 107 -10.21 -7.27 5.44
N LEU A 108 -11.18 -7.45 4.52
CA LEU A 108 -11.52 -6.42 3.55
C LEU A 108 -12.11 -5.17 4.23
N TYR A 109 -12.95 -5.35 5.25
CA TYR A 109 -13.47 -4.24 6.03
C TYR A 109 -12.35 -3.47 6.76
N GLN A 110 -11.36 -4.18 7.32
CA GLN A 110 -10.21 -3.56 8.01
C GLN A 110 -9.17 -2.94 7.06
N LEU A 111 -9.25 -3.25 5.76
CA LEU A 111 -8.32 -2.75 4.76
C LEU A 111 -8.53 -1.27 4.45
N TYR A 112 -9.78 -0.80 4.48
CA TYR A 112 -10.16 0.53 4.02
C TYR A 112 -10.68 1.44 5.15
N ASP A 113 -10.52 2.75 4.96
CA ASP A 113 -11.17 3.77 5.79
C ASP A 113 -12.66 3.90 5.50
N ALA A 114 -13.03 3.71 4.24
CA ALA A 114 -14.39 3.66 3.76
C ALA A 114 -14.50 2.64 2.61
N MET A 115 -15.60 1.89 2.60
CA MET A 115 -15.85 0.93 1.53
C MET A 115 -16.11 1.64 0.18
N PRO A 116 -15.60 1.12 -0.95
CA PRO A 116 -15.89 1.65 -2.28
C PRO A 116 -17.40 1.77 -2.54
N ASP A 117 -17.86 2.93 -2.98
CA ASP A 117 -19.27 3.23 -3.28
C ASP A 117 -20.27 2.87 -2.16
N GLY A 118 -19.79 2.77 -0.90
CA GLY A 118 -20.62 2.34 0.24
C GLY A 118 -21.06 0.87 0.18
N LEU A 119 -20.44 0.06 -0.69
CA LEU A 119 -20.75 -1.36 -0.83
C LEU A 119 -20.38 -2.13 0.44
N ALA A 120 -21.16 -3.17 0.76
CA ALA A 120 -20.76 -4.12 1.78
C ALA A 120 -19.53 -4.92 1.32
N PRO A 121 -18.56 -5.24 2.22
CA PRO A 121 -17.37 -6.00 1.83
C PRO A 121 -17.73 -7.35 1.22
N LEU A 122 -18.77 -8.02 1.73
CA LEU A 122 -19.26 -9.28 1.18
C LEU A 122 -19.76 -9.15 -0.27
N SER A 123 -20.36 -8.01 -0.63
CA SER A 123 -20.83 -7.76 -2.00
C SER A 123 -19.66 -7.69 -2.97
N ILE A 124 -18.57 -7.02 -2.58
CA ILE A 124 -17.32 -6.97 -3.35
C ILE A 124 -16.72 -8.37 -3.44
N LEU A 125 -16.61 -9.09 -2.31
CA LEU A 125 -16.01 -10.43 -2.30
C LEU A 125 -16.76 -11.41 -3.18
N ARG A 126 -18.09 -11.37 -3.24
CA ARG A 126 -18.90 -12.32 -4.03
C ARG A 126 -18.92 -12.01 -5.53
N SER A 127 -18.93 -10.75 -5.91
CA SER A 127 -19.05 -10.34 -7.31
C SER A 127 -17.69 -10.24 -8.00
N LYS A 128 -17.45 -11.06 -9.03
CA LYS A 128 -16.22 -11.00 -9.83
C LYS A 128 -16.08 -9.63 -10.51
N GLU A 129 -17.17 -9.08 -11.04
CA GLU A 129 -17.23 -7.75 -11.62
C GLU A 129 -16.83 -6.66 -10.59
N GLU A 130 -17.33 -6.71 -9.36
CA GLU A 130 -16.95 -5.74 -8.32
C GLU A 130 -15.48 -5.88 -7.92
N ARG A 131 -14.98 -7.11 -7.74
CA ARG A 131 -13.54 -7.34 -7.50
C ARG A 131 -12.70 -6.78 -8.64
N LYS A 132 -13.14 -6.96 -9.90
CA LYS A 132 -12.45 -6.42 -11.07
C LYS A 132 -12.46 -4.88 -11.06
N ARG A 133 -13.60 -4.26 -10.79
CA ARG A 133 -13.77 -2.80 -10.74
C ARG A 133 -12.88 -2.17 -9.66
N VAL A 134 -12.91 -2.72 -8.44
CA VAL A 134 -12.05 -2.30 -7.33
C VAL A 134 -10.57 -2.54 -7.67
N GLY A 135 -10.23 -3.73 -8.17
CA GLY A 135 -8.86 -4.10 -8.54
C GLY A 135 -8.26 -3.15 -9.59
N LYS A 136 -9.02 -2.80 -10.64
CA LYS A 136 -8.59 -1.82 -11.66
C LYS A 136 -8.43 -0.42 -11.09
N ALA A 137 -9.30 0.01 -10.16
CA ALA A 137 -9.13 1.29 -9.48
C ALA A 137 -7.81 1.33 -8.70
N HIS A 138 -7.48 0.26 -7.97
CA HIS A 138 -6.21 0.14 -7.27
C HIS A 138 -5.00 0.11 -8.23
N LEU A 139 -5.07 -0.60 -9.37
CA LEU A 139 -3.98 -0.56 -10.36
C LEU A 139 -3.72 0.84 -10.90
N ARG A 140 -4.78 1.63 -11.20
CA ARG A 140 -4.61 3.03 -11.63
C ARG A 140 -3.88 3.86 -10.57
N LYS A 141 -4.22 3.69 -9.30
CA LYS A 141 -3.51 4.35 -8.19
C LYS A 141 -2.05 3.88 -8.07
N ALA A 142 -1.78 2.59 -8.24
CA ALA A 142 -0.43 2.05 -8.23
C ALA A 142 0.43 2.62 -9.36
N ILE A 143 -0.12 2.69 -10.58
CA ILE A 143 0.54 3.26 -11.77
C ILE A 143 0.91 4.73 -11.50
N ILE A 144 -0.07 5.55 -11.12
CA ILE A 144 0.14 6.98 -10.84
C ILE A 144 1.15 7.19 -9.70
N GLY A 145 1.07 6.38 -8.63
CA GLY A 145 1.99 6.48 -7.51
C GLY A 145 3.44 6.15 -7.89
N HIS A 146 3.67 5.11 -8.71
CA HIS A 146 5.02 4.82 -9.20
C HIS A 146 5.51 5.85 -10.23
N GLU A 147 4.63 6.42 -11.05
CA GLU A 147 4.96 7.56 -11.92
C GLU A 147 5.44 8.76 -11.12
N GLU A 148 4.73 9.08 -10.02
CA GLU A 148 5.12 10.15 -9.13
C GLU A 148 6.45 9.86 -8.43
N ALA A 149 6.68 8.63 -7.96
CA ALA A 149 7.96 8.23 -7.39
C ALA A 149 9.13 8.43 -8.39
N MET A 150 8.93 8.03 -9.65
CA MET A 150 9.93 8.24 -10.72
C MET A 150 10.13 9.73 -11.03
N ARG A 151 9.05 10.53 -11.04
CA ARG A 151 9.13 11.99 -11.24
C ARG A 151 9.95 12.65 -10.15
N VAL A 152 9.66 12.34 -8.88
CA VAL A 152 10.38 12.87 -7.70
C VAL A 152 11.84 12.44 -7.71
N GLN A 153 12.14 11.18 -8.03
CA GLN A 153 13.51 10.70 -8.17
C GLN A 153 14.30 11.54 -9.20
N ASN A 154 13.70 11.79 -10.36
CA ASN A 154 14.33 12.53 -11.46
C ASN A 154 14.61 14.01 -11.15
N LEU A 155 13.86 14.60 -10.22
CA LEU A 155 14.07 15.98 -9.77
C LEU A 155 15.33 16.16 -8.91
N CYS A 156 15.83 15.10 -8.27
CA CYS A 156 16.99 15.17 -7.40
C CYS A 156 18.25 14.60 -8.10
N LYS A 157 19.24 15.46 -8.34
CA LYS A 157 20.48 15.11 -9.07
C LYS A 157 21.24 13.91 -8.49
N SER A 158 21.22 13.73 -7.17
CA SER A 158 21.86 12.59 -6.51
C SER A 158 21.08 11.29 -6.70
N LEU A 159 19.75 11.33 -6.55
CA LEU A 159 18.89 10.15 -6.67
C LEU A 159 18.76 9.67 -8.11
N LYS A 160 18.73 10.58 -9.08
CA LYS A 160 18.67 10.23 -10.51
C LYS A 160 19.86 9.37 -10.96
N LYS A 161 21.00 9.44 -10.25
CA LYS A 161 22.20 8.63 -10.55
C LYS A 161 22.19 7.25 -9.88
N ILE A 162 21.20 6.95 -9.04
CA ILE A 162 21.10 5.65 -8.37
C ILE A 162 20.35 4.70 -9.29
N GLU A 163 21.09 3.96 -10.12
CA GLU A 163 20.54 3.06 -11.14
C GLU A 163 19.60 1.99 -10.55
N ILE A 164 19.98 1.40 -9.41
CA ILE A 164 19.15 0.39 -8.75
C ILE A 164 17.80 0.95 -8.30
N LEU A 165 17.75 2.21 -7.84
CA LEU A 165 16.50 2.87 -7.47
C LEU A 165 15.62 3.09 -8.69
N GLN A 166 16.21 3.54 -9.80
CA GLN A 166 15.50 3.73 -11.06
C GLN A 166 14.90 2.41 -11.55
N GLU A 167 15.66 1.32 -11.49
CA GLU A 167 15.20 0.01 -11.93
C GLU A 167 14.08 -0.54 -11.06
N ILE A 168 14.18 -0.41 -9.72
CA ILE A 168 13.11 -0.82 -8.80
C ILE A 168 11.80 -0.11 -9.15
N LEU A 169 11.82 1.21 -9.30
CA LEU A 169 10.61 1.99 -9.62
C LEU A 169 10.02 1.60 -10.98
N ARG A 170 10.88 1.43 -12.00
CA ARG A 170 10.47 1.06 -13.35
C ARG A 170 9.86 -0.34 -13.40
N VAL A 171 10.45 -1.32 -12.72
CA VAL A 171 9.94 -2.68 -12.64
C VAL A 171 8.59 -2.72 -11.92
N SER A 172 8.45 -2.00 -10.81
CA SER A 172 7.18 -1.90 -10.09
C SER A 172 6.08 -1.24 -10.92
N HIS A 173 6.39 -0.14 -11.61
CA HIS A 173 5.45 0.52 -12.54
C HIS A 173 5.03 -0.42 -13.67
N LYS A 174 5.99 -1.08 -14.33
CA LYS A 174 5.74 -2.03 -15.42
C LYS A 174 4.84 -3.19 -14.96
N ARG A 175 5.04 -3.72 -13.76
CA ARG A 175 4.19 -4.78 -13.19
C ARG A 175 2.73 -4.32 -13.08
N SER A 176 2.50 -3.11 -12.55
CA SER A 176 1.15 -2.54 -12.45
C SER A 176 0.51 -2.32 -13.81
N LEU A 177 1.27 -1.82 -14.80
CA LEU A 177 0.80 -1.66 -16.19
C LEU A 177 0.43 -2.98 -16.84
N THR A 178 1.32 -3.99 -16.76
CA THR A 178 1.06 -5.32 -17.32
C THR A 178 -0.20 -5.92 -16.70
N LYS A 179 -0.33 -5.88 -15.37
CA LYS A 179 -1.53 -6.36 -14.69
C LYS A 179 -2.78 -5.59 -15.12
N TYR A 180 -2.68 -4.28 -15.35
CA TYR A 180 -3.83 -3.48 -15.80
C TYR A 180 -4.30 -3.88 -17.20
N SER A 181 -3.36 -4.07 -18.12
CA SER A 181 -3.65 -4.47 -19.50
C SER A 181 -4.28 -5.86 -19.61
N GLU A 182 -4.00 -6.78 -18.68
CA GLU A 182 -4.65 -8.10 -18.62
C GLU A 182 -6.17 -8.02 -18.35
N HIS A 183 -6.64 -6.87 -17.84
CA HIS A 183 -8.04 -6.67 -17.43
C HIS A 183 -8.72 -5.49 -18.14
N GLU A 184 -8.12 -4.95 -19.20
CA GLU A 184 -8.70 -3.90 -20.04
C GLU A 184 -9.85 -4.45 -20.91
N GLN A 185 -10.97 -3.73 -20.98
CA GLN A 185 -12.13 -4.06 -21.82
C GLN A 185 -12.61 -2.82 -22.57
N GLU A 186 -13.23 -3.03 -23.73
CA GLU A 186 -13.67 -1.95 -24.65
C GLU A 186 -14.71 -0.98 -24.02
N ASP A 187 -15.44 -1.42 -22.98
CA ASP A 187 -16.51 -0.66 -22.32
C ASP A 187 -16.15 -0.17 -20.89
N ASP A 188 -14.86 0.03 -20.57
CA ASP A 188 -14.40 0.57 -19.27
C ASP A 188 -14.65 2.08 -19.10
N PHE A 189 -15.91 2.51 -19.15
CA PHE A 189 -16.30 3.90 -18.89
C PHE A 189 -16.45 4.24 -17.40
N ASP A 190 -16.55 3.22 -16.54
CA ASP A 190 -16.74 3.41 -15.10
C ASP A 190 -15.40 3.53 -14.35
N MET A 191 -15.03 4.78 -14.03
CA MET A 191 -13.79 5.11 -13.33
C MET A 191 -13.98 5.23 -11.82
N LEU A 192 -14.29 4.12 -11.13
CA LEU A 192 -14.27 4.04 -9.66
C LEU A 192 -12.95 4.61 -9.11
N ASN A 193 -13.01 5.43 -8.06
CA ASN A 193 -11.80 5.84 -7.33
C ASN A 193 -11.44 4.77 -6.30
N ALA A 194 -10.16 4.36 -6.27
CA ALA A 194 -9.73 3.39 -5.27
C ALA A 194 -9.80 4.02 -3.85
N PRO A 195 -10.35 3.31 -2.86
CA PRO A 195 -10.34 3.74 -1.46
C PRO A 195 -8.90 3.80 -0.91
N ASN A 196 -8.73 4.50 0.20
CA ASN A 196 -7.45 4.53 0.90
C ASN A 196 -7.21 3.20 1.62
N ILE A 197 -5.97 2.73 1.59
CA ILE A 197 -5.56 1.52 2.31
C ILE A 197 -5.01 1.93 3.67
N ILE A 198 -5.53 1.35 4.74
CA ILE A 198 -5.05 1.60 6.09
C ILE A 198 -3.91 0.62 6.41
N GLY A 199 -2.80 1.15 6.95
CA GLY A 199 -1.73 0.33 7.48
C GLY A 199 -2.19 -0.57 8.64
N ASN A 200 -1.67 -1.80 8.71
CA ASN A 200 -2.09 -2.75 9.76
C ASN A 200 -1.82 -2.14 11.13
N GLN A 201 -2.89 -1.81 11.86
CA GLN A 201 -2.77 -1.37 13.23
C GLN A 201 -2.38 -2.60 14.05
N THR A 202 -1.18 -2.59 14.64
CA THR A 202 -0.99 -3.34 15.88
C THR A 202 -1.96 -2.74 16.89
N ARG A 203 -3.20 -3.22 16.91
CA ARG A 203 -4.04 -3.02 18.09
C ARG A 203 -3.24 -3.62 19.25
N PRO A 204 -2.99 -2.88 20.34
CA PRO A 204 -2.54 -3.55 21.56
C PRO A 204 -3.54 -4.68 21.81
N ALA A 205 -3.04 -5.90 22.01
CA ALA A 205 -3.87 -7.06 22.26
C ALA A 205 -4.94 -6.68 23.29
N ASP A 206 -6.20 -6.64 22.85
CA ASP A 206 -7.31 -6.28 23.71
C ASP A 206 -7.36 -7.30 24.85
N LYS A 207 -6.96 -6.87 26.05
CA LYS A 207 -7.03 -7.66 27.28
C LYS A 207 -8.48 -7.78 27.79
N THR A 208 -9.45 -7.93 26.90
CA THR A 208 -10.89 -7.92 27.24
C THR A 208 -11.62 -9.21 26.86
N GLY A 209 -10.88 -10.26 26.46
CA GLY A 209 -11.44 -11.57 26.13
C GLY A 209 -11.75 -12.54 27.29
N TRP A 210 -11.50 -12.20 28.55
CA TRP A 210 -11.62 -13.15 29.68
C TRP A 210 -12.51 -12.69 30.86
N GLN A 211 -13.55 -11.88 30.62
CA GLN A 211 -14.53 -11.55 31.67
C GLN A 211 -16.00 -11.78 31.32
N ARG A 212 -16.30 -12.63 30.33
CA ARG A 212 -17.67 -13.09 30.10
C ARG A 212 -17.77 -14.61 30.06
N VAL A 213 -17.42 -15.24 31.18
CA VAL A 213 -17.86 -16.59 31.59
C VAL A 213 -17.56 -16.75 33.09
N ALA A 214 -18.21 -15.93 33.92
CA ALA A 214 -18.40 -16.14 35.36
C ALA A 214 -19.31 -15.02 35.87
N GLY A 215 -20.61 -15.21 35.69
CA GLY A 215 -21.68 -14.35 36.18
C GLY A 215 -23.00 -15.07 35.98
#